data_AF-A0A3M8BZ27-F1
#
_entry.id   AF-A0A3M8BZ27-F1
#
_cell.length_a   1.000
_cell.length_b   1.000
_cell.length_c   1.000
_cell.angle_alpha   90.00
_cell.angle_beta   90.00
_cell.angle_gamma   90.00
#
_symmetry.space_group_name_H-M   'P 1'
#
loop_
_entity.id
_entity.type
_entity.pdbx_description
1 polymer ?
#
loop_
_entity_poly.entity_id
_entity_poly.type
_entity_poly.pdbx_seq_one_letter_code
_entity_poly.pdbx_strand_id
1 'polypeptide(L)' 'MYARMRTIRIEGKEVELIEEFPVRFACMEHVEEELDDYVNEFEAAPNTYRASSIEMDQVDKRCRVCGEPGQIALLREKGM' A
#
# COMPACT_ATOMS: atom_id res chain seq x y z
N MET A 1 9.20 -14.43 9.23
CA MET A 1 8.70 -13.32 10.06
C MET A 1 8.39 -12.17 9.12
N TYR A 2 7.12 -11.98 8.74
CA TYR A 2 6.74 -10.83 7.92
C TYR A 2 6.66 -9.61 8.84
N ALA A 3 7.39 -8.55 8.48
CA ALA A 3 7.48 -7.33 9.26
C ALA A 3 6.07 -6.73 9.42
N ARG A 4 5.55 -6.76 10.64
CA ARG A 4 4.34 -6.06 11.06
C ARG A 4 4.62 -4.56 11.00
N MET A 5 4.43 -3.94 9.82
CA MET A 5 4.55 -2.50 9.68
C MET A 5 3.31 -1.85 10.30
N ARG A 6 3.44 -1.42 11.55
CA ARG A 6 2.37 -0.81 12.35
C ARG A 6 2.15 0.66 12.05
N THR A 7 3.16 1.30 11.49
CA THR A 7 3.18 2.75 11.28
C THR A 7 4.05 3.05 10.08
N ILE A 8 3.52 3.83 9.14
CA ILE A 8 4.30 4.33 8.00
C ILE A 8 4.25 5.85 8.00
N ARG A 9 5.27 6.48 7.43
CA ARG A 9 5.29 7.93 7.26
C ARG A 9 4.87 8.30 5.85
N ILE A 10 3.79 9.08 5.73
CA ILE A 10 3.25 9.56 4.45
C ILE A 10 3.16 11.08 4.51
N GLU A 11 3.86 11.78 3.62
CA GLU A 11 3.86 13.26 3.54
C GLU A 11 4.12 13.95 4.88
N GLY A 12 5.09 13.45 5.65
CA GLY A 12 5.47 13.96 6.96
C GLY A 12 4.57 13.51 8.12
N LYS A 13 3.44 12.84 7.85
CA LYS A 13 2.50 12.33 8.85
C LYS A 13 2.77 10.87 9.18
N GLU A 14 2.71 10.52 10.45
CA GLU A 14 2.71 9.14 10.90
C GLU A 14 1.30 8.57 10.76
N VAL A 15 1.18 7.52 9.93
CA VAL A 15 -0.07 6.83 9.64
C VAL A 15 0.03 5.44 10.26
N GLU A 16 -0.83 5.17 11.24
CA GLU A 16 -0.97 3.82 11.79
C GLU A 16 -1.67 2.93 10.77
N LEU A 17 -1.10 1.75 10.52
CA LEU A 17 -1.70 0.76 9.62
C LEU A 17 -2.39 -0.34 10.40
N ILE A 18 -3.43 -0.92 9.80
CA ILE A 18 -4.09 -2.10 10.35
C ILE A 18 -3.20 -3.33 10.03
N GLU A 19 -2.72 -4.02 11.06
CA GLU A 19 -1.78 -5.17 10.89
C GLU A 19 -2.37 -6.33 10.06
N GLU A 20 -3.70 -6.40 9.93
CA GLU A 20 -4.42 -7.40 9.14
C GLU A 20 -4.36 -7.13 7.62
N PHE A 21 -3.94 -5.92 7.23
CA PHE A 21 -3.98 -5.42 5.86
C PHE A 21 -2.57 -5.14 5.34
N PRO A 22 -2.11 -5.79 4.25
CA PRO A 22 -0.78 -5.57 3.72
C PRO A 22 -0.69 -4.22 2.99
N VAL A 23 0.51 -3.65 2.97
CA VAL A 23 0.85 -2.55 2.06
C VAL A 23 1.24 -3.16 0.72
N ARG A 24 0.54 -2.75 -0.34
CA ARG A 24 0.84 -3.14 -1.72
C ARG A 24 1.23 -1.92 -2.54
N PHE A 25 1.95 -2.16 -3.63
CA PHE A 25 2.34 -1.13 -4.58
C PHE A 25 1.89 -1.56 -5.98
N ALA A 26 1.34 -0.62 -6.72
CA ALA A 26 0.86 -0.82 -8.08
C ALA A 26 1.39 0.29 -9.01
N CYS A 27 1.63 -0.06 -10.27
CA CYS A 27 1.83 0.95 -11.31
C CYS A 27 0.47 1.55 -11.72
N MET A 28 0.49 2.64 -12.48
CA MET A 28 -0.74 3.29 -12.97
C MET A 28 -1.62 2.36 -13.83
N GLU A 29 -1.03 1.35 -14.50
CA GLU A 29 -1.78 0.44 -15.36
C GLU A 29 -2.49 -0.67 -14.59
N HIS A 30 -1.89 -1.16 -13.49
CA HIS A 30 -2.44 -2.27 -12.70
C HIS A 30 -3.05 -1.82 -11.37
N VAL A 31 -3.16 -0.51 -11.11
CA VAL A 31 -3.73 -0.01 -9.85
C VAL A 31 -5.19 -0.41 -9.67
N GLU A 32 -5.99 -0.42 -10.74
CA GLU A 32 -7.39 -0.82 -10.68
C GLU A 32 -7.55 -2.31 -10.42
N GLU A 33 -6.70 -3.14 -11.05
CA GLU A 33 -6.66 -4.58 -10.82
C GLU A 33 -6.25 -4.90 -9.37
N GLU A 34 -5.18 -4.27 -8.88
CA GLU A 34 -4.74 -4.45 -7.50
C GLU A 34 -5.76 -3.92 -6.49
N LEU A 35 -6.50 -2.86 -6.83
CA LEU A 35 -7.61 -2.37 -6.00
C LEU A 35 -8.71 -3.42 -5.87
N ASP A 36 -9.15 -3.98 -7.00
CA ASP A 36 -10.19 -5.00 -7.03
C ASP A 36 -9.73 -6.25 -6.28
N ASP A 37 -8.50 -6.73 -6.55
CA ASP A 37 -7.89 -7.88 -5.86
C ASP A 37 -7.83 -7.66 -4.34
N TYR A 38 -7.44 -6.45 -3.91
CA TYR A 38 -7.44 -6.09 -2.50
C TYR A 38 -8.83 -6.13 -1.87
N VAL A 39 -9.84 -5.58 -2.55
CA VAL A 39 -11.23 -5.63 -2.05
C VAL A 39 -11.75 -7.06 -2.03
N ASN A 40 -11.40 -7.89 -3.01
CA ASN A 40 -11.79 -9.30 -3.04
C ASN A 40 -11.10 -10.11 -1.92
N GLU A 41 -9.82 -9.86 -1.64
CA GLU A 41 -9.08 -10.60 -0.62
C GLU A 41 -9.42 -10.18 0.81
N PHE A 42 -9.66 -8.88 1.04
CA PHE A 42 -9.84 -8.33 2.39
C PHE A 42 -11.25 -7.78 2.65
N GLU A 43 -12.16 -7.93 1.69
CA GLU A 43 -13.55 -7.43 1.74
C GLU A 43 -13.64 -5.92 2.07
N ALA A 44 -12.58 -5.16 1.77
CA ALA A 44 -12.47 -3.76 2.18
C ALA A 44 -11.61 -2.95 1.19
N ALA A 45 -12.05 -1.71 0.90
CA ALA A 45 -11.32 -0.80 0.01
C ALA A 45 -10.03 -0.27 0.65
N PRO A 46 -8.85 -0.42 0.03
CA PRO A 46 -7.63 0.17 0.56
C PRO A 46 -7.61 1.69 0.35
N ASN A 47 -6.84 2.39 1.16
CA ASN A 47 -6.49 3.79 0.94
C ASN A 47 -5.36 3.86 -0.10
N THR A 48 -5.51 4.76 -1.06
CA THR A 48 -4.54 4.99 -2.13
C THR A 48 -3.67 6.21 -1.83
N TYR A 49 -2.36 6.02 -1.81
CA TYR A 49 -1.38 7.10 -1.67
C TYR A 49 -0.37 7.03 -2.80
N ARG A 50 0.34 8.14 -3.07
CA ARG A 50 1.48 8.09 -3.98
C ARG A 50 2.64 7.35 -3.31
N ALA A 51 3.28 6.43 -4.03
CA ALA A 51 4.45 5.72 -3.52
C ALA A 51 5.64 6.65 -3.21
N SER A 52 5.72 7.79 -3.93
CA SER A 52 6.68 8.87 -3.66
C SER A 52 6.41 9.61 -2.35
N SER A 53 5.16 9.59 -1.86
CA SER A 53 4.79 10.22 -0.60
C SER A 53 5.12 9.36 0.62
N ILE A 54 5.40 8.06 0.41
CA ILE A 54 5.81 7.14 1.47
C ILE A 54 7.30 7.33 1.74
N GLU A 55 7.60 7.90 2.90
CA GLU A 55 8.95 8.20 3.38
C GLU A 55 9.56 6.98 4.10
N MET A 56 9.44 5.82 3.48
CA MET A 56 10.06 4.57 3.95
C MET A 56 10.80 3.90 2.80
N ASP A 57 12.08 3.61 3.04
CA ASP A 57 12.95 2.90 2.09
C ASP A 57 12.88 1.37 2.23
N GLN A 58 12.27 0.88 3.32
CA GLN A 58 12.19 -0.55 3.63
C GLN A 58 11.06 -1.29 2.91
N VAL A 59 10.26 -0.56 2.11
CA VAL A 59 9.14 -1.12 1.37
C VAL A 59 9.53 -1.31 -0.09
N ASP A 60 9.21 -2.49 -0.64
CA ASP A 60 9.46 -2.78 -2.04
C ASP A 60 8.43 -2.03 -2.89
N LYS A 61 8.81 -0.85 -3.38
CA LYS A 61 7.96 0.03 -4.19
C LYS A 61 7.86 -0.45 -5.63
N ARG A 62 7.52 -1.72 -5.84
CA ARG A 62 7.34 -2.32 -7.17
C ARG A 62 5.92 -2.85 -7.31
N CYS A 63 5.40 -2.72 -8.53
CA CYS A 63 4.15 -3.33 -8.91
C CYS A 63 4.26 -4.85 -8.80
N ARG A 64 3.33 -5.47 -8.07
CA ARG A 64 3.29 -6.91 -7.90
C ARG A 64 3.00 -7.66 -9.21
N VAL A 65 2.23 -7.04 -10.10
CA VAL A 65 1.79 -7.64 -11.36
C VAL A 65 2.91 -7.66 -12.40
N CYS A 66 3.51 -6.50 -12.69
CA CYS A 66 4.50 -6.36 -13.77
C CYS A 66 5.95 -6.16 -13.30
N GLY A 67 6.18 -5.92 -12.00
CA GLY A 67 7.53 -5.66 -11.46
C GLY A 67 8.07 -4.25 -11.74
N GLU A 68 7.34 -3.41 -12.47
CA GLU A 68 7.66 -2.01 -12.70
C GLU A 68 7.64 -1.18 -11.41
N PRO A 69 8.26 0.01 -11.34
CA PRO A 69 8.17 0.87 -10.18
C PRO A 69 6.71 1.22 -9.84
N GLY A 70 6.30 0.87 -8.62
CA GLY A 70 4.97 1.17 -8.09
C GLY A 70 4.83 2.67 -7.88
N GLN A 71 3.80 3.26 -8.46
CA GLN A 71 3.50 4.69 -8.35
C GLN A 71 2.43 4.96 -7.30
N ILE A 72 1.55 3.98 -7.08
CA ILE A 72 0.47 4.04 -6.11
C ILE A 72 0.72 2.98 -5.04
N ALA A 73 0.53 3.36 -3.79
CA ALA A 73 0.56 2.50 -2.64
C ALA A 73 -0.87 2.28 -2.16
N LEU A 74 -1.21 1.01 -1.95
CA LEU A 74 -2.49 0.52 -1.47
C LEU A 74 -2.27 0.02 -0.04
N LEU A 75 -2.87 0.68 0.93
CA LEU A 75 -2.69 0.38 2.34
C LEU A 75 -3.93 0.78 3.12
N ARG A 76 -4.15 0.21 4.29
CA ARG A 76 -5.28 0.58 5.11
C ARG A 76 -4.82 1.22 6.41
N GLU A 77 -5.21 2.47 6.61
CA GLU A 77 -4.94 3.19 7.85
C GLU A 77 -5.93 2.80 8.94
N LYS A 78 -5.44 2.75 10.18
CA LYS A 78 -6.24 2.50 11.37
C LYS A 78 -6.97 3.79 11.76
N GLY A 79 -8.09 4.08 11.09
CA GLY A 79 -8.86 5.29 11.38
C GLY A 79 -9.93 5.72 10.35
N MET A 80 -10.00 5.07 9.17
CA MET A 80 -11.08 5.26 8.18
C MET A 80 -12.08 4.12 8.14
#